data_AF-A0A7R8VIM9-F1
#
_entry.id   AF-A0A7R8VIM9-F1
#
_cell.length_a   1.000
_cell.length_b   1.000
_cell.length_c   1.000
_cell.angle_alpha   90.00
_cell.angle_beta   90.00
_cell.angle_gamma   90.00
#
_symmetry.space_group_name_H-M   'P 1'
#
loop_
_entity.id
_entity.type
_entity.pdbx_description
1 polymer ?
#
loop_
_entity_poly.entity_id
_entity_poly.type
_entity_poly.pdbx_seq_one_letter_code
_entity_poly.pdbx_strand_id
1 'polypeptide(L)'
;MLDRNRRIKPRPERFQACKDRFDILVTCEERVYDQVIEALESRTPTDNTSVHVINVDIQDNHEEATIGAFLVCEMMSMMAESDDLDNDIDELLHDFESKCERPILHCVLFY
;
A
#
# COMPACT_ATOMS: atom_id res chain seq x y z
N MET A 1 16.33 0.51 15.40
CA MET A 1 15.15 0.98 14.63
C MET A 1 14.86 2.47 14.79
N LEU A 2 14.76 3.00 16.02
CA LEU A 2 14.40 4.41 16.26
C LEU A 2 15.35 5.42 15.59
N ASP A 3 16.66 5.20 15.64
CA ASP A 3 17.62 6.08 14.97
C ASP A 3 17.50 6.11 13.44
N ARG A 4 17.16 4.96 12.83
CA ARG A 4 16.87 4.88 11.39
C ARG A 4 15.64 5.72 11.06
N ASN A 5 14.56 5.55 11.82
CA ASN A 5 13.31 6.27 11.60
C ASN A 5 13.50 7.80 11.75
N ARG A 6 14.28 8.22 12.75
CA ARG A 6 14.60 9.64 12.99
C ARG A 6 15.37 10.29 11.83
N ARG A 7 16.15 9.53 11.06
CA ARG A 7 16.85 10.03 9.87
C ARG A 7 15.91 10.21 8.67
N ILE A 8 14.78 9.50 8.63
CA ILE A 8 13.81 9.55 7.53
C ILE A 8 12.79 10.67 7.78
N LYS A 9 12.20 10.72 8.99
CA LYS A 9 11.17 11.71 9.34
C LYS A 9 11.16 12.05 10.83
N PRO A 10 10.64 13.23 11.23
CA PRO A 10 10.76 13.71 12.62
C PRO A 10 9.89 12.94 13.62
N ARG A 11 8.74 12.40 13.20
CA ARG A 11 7.79 11.68 14.06
C ARG A 11 6.92 10.70 13.26
N PRO A 12 6.36 9.65 13.90
CA PRO A 12 5.31 8.84 13.29
C PRO A 12 4.05 9.69 13.03
N GLU A 13 3.29 9.29 12.02
CA GLU A 13 2.10 9.99 11.55
C GLU A 13 0.95 8.99 11.48
N ARG A 14 -0.26 9.49 11.74
CA ARG A 14 -1.47 8.70 11.74
C ARG A 14 -2.23 8.95 10.44
N PHE A 15 -2.48 7.90 9.66
CA PHE A 15 -3.13 8.01 8.35
C PHE A 15 -4.50 8.71 8.43
N GLN A 16 -5.31 8.40 9.45
CA GLN A 16 -6.64 9.01 9.61
C GLN A 16 -6.60 10.55 9.79
N ALA A 17 -5.47 11.10 10.27
CA ALA A 17 -5.30 12.55 10.42
C ALA A 17 -4.68 13.22 9.17
N CYS A 18 -4.16 12.42 8.24
CA CYS A 18 -3.54 12.89 7.01
C CYS A 18 -4.59 13.14 5.91
N LYS A 19 -4.42 14.22 5.15
CA LYS A 19 -5.28 14.59 4.00
C LYS A 19 -4.55 14.51 2.66
N ASP A 20 -3.33 13.98 2.67
CA ASP A 20 -2.55 13.80 1.46
C ASP A 20 -3.20 12.74 0.56
N ARG A 21 -2.95 12.88 -0.74
CA ARG A 21 -3.47 12.01 -1.79
C ARG A 21 -2.35 11.16 -2.36
N PHE A 22 -2.70 9.93 -2.70
CA PHE A 22 -1.80 8.91 -3.20
C PHE A 22 -2.50 8.14 -4.31
N ASP A 23 -1.76 7.74 -5.33
CA ASP A 23 -2.28 6.87 -6.38
C ASP A 23 -2.38 5.42 -5.88
N ILE A 24 -1.42 5.01 -5.06
CA ILE A 24 -1.33 3.67 -4.48
C ILE A 24 -1.06 3.76 -2.97
N LEU A 25 -1.81 2.98 -2.19
CA LEU A 25 -1.64 2.77 -0.76
C LEU A 25 -1.32 1.29 -0.51
N VAL A 26 -0.19 1.03 0.15
CA VAL A 26 0.20 -0.33 0.53
C VAL A 26 0.06 -0.50 2.04
N THR A 27 -0.64 -1.55 2.46
CA THR A 27 -0.81 -1.94 3.86
C THR A 27 -0.03 -3.23 4.15
N CYS A 28 0.47 -3.35 5.38
CA CYS A 28 1.34 -4.46 5.78
C CYS A 28 0.61 -5.59 6.55
N GLU A 29 -0.67 -5.41 6.87
CA GLU A 29 -1.52 -6.40 7.53
C GLU A 29 -2.99 -6.10 7.23
N GLU A 30 -3.83 -7.14 7.20
CA GLU A 30 -5.27 -7.05 6.87
C GLU A 30 -6.02 -6.09 7.83
N ARG A 31 -5.65 -6.08 9.11
CA ARG A 31 -6.27 -5.17 10.08
C ARG A 31 -5.98 -3.69 9.78
N VAL A 32 -4.83 -3.37 9.20
CA VAL A 32 -4.50 -1.99 8.77
C VAL A 32 -5.23 -1.67 7.47
N TYR A 33 -5.35 -2.64 6.57
CA TYR A 33 -6.15 -2.52 5.36
C TYR A 33 -7.60 -2.10 5.65
N ASP A 34 -8.28 -2.81 6.56
CA ASP A 34 -9.64 -2.47 6.98
C ASP A 34 -9.74 -1.05 7.55
N GLN A 35 -8.77 -0.66 8.39
CA GLN A 35 -8.72 0.69 8.98
C GLN A 35 -8.47 1.79 7.95
N VAL A 36 -7.75 1.49 6.86
CA VAL A 36 -7.52 2.44 5.76
C VAL A 36 -8.78 2.60 4.94
N ILE A 37 -9.47 1.50 4.60
CA ILE A 37 -10.75 1.52 3.91
C ILE A 37 -11.77 2.34 4.70
N GLU A 38 -12.00 2.00 5.97
CA GLU A 38 -12.96 2.72 6.83
C GLU A 38 -12.63 4.22 6.93
N ALA A 39 -11.33 4.55 7.02
CA ALA A 39 -10.88 5.94 7.10
C ALA A 39 -11.06 6.73 5.79
N LEU A 40 -11.10 6.06 4.65
CA LEU A 40 -11.36 6.68 3.35
C LEU A 40 -12.87 6.77 3.09
N GLU A 41 -13.64 5.71 3.35
CA GLU A 41 -15.09 5.69 3.19
C GLU A 41 -15.83 6.67 4.13
N SER A 42 -15.27 6.92 5.32
CA SER A 42 -15.81 7.91 6.25
C SER A 42 -15.58 9.36 5.80
N ARG A 43 -14.72 9.59 4.79
CA ARG A 43 -14.52 10.91 4.18
C ARG A 43 -15.60 11.13 3.13
N THR A 44 -16.02 12.39 2.99
CA THR A 44 -16.93 12.75 1.89
C THR A 44 -16.11 12.81 0.61
N PRO A 45 -16.43 11.99 -0.41
CA PRO A 45 -15.70 12.03 -1.66
C PRO A 45 -15.90 13.41 -2.27
N THR A 46 -14.80 14.12 -2.48
CA THR A 46 -14.81 15.49 -3.00
C THR A 46 -14.36 15.53 -4.44
N ASP A 47 -13.46 14.61 -4.82
CA ASP A 47 -12.91 14.52 -6.16
C ASP A 47 -12.99 13.06 -6.60
N ASN A 48 -13.49 12.79 -7.81
CA ASN A 48 -13.56 11.42 -8.35
C ASN A 48 -12.18 10.86 -8.75
N THR A 49 -11.15 11.11 -7.95
CA THR A 49 -9.80 10.57 -8.11
C THR A 49 -9.76 9.21 -7.41
N SER A 50 -9.40 8.16 -8.15
CA SER A 50 -9.21 6.82 -7.62
C SER A 50 -7.93 6.71 -6.80
N VAL A 51 -7.92 5.76 -5.88
CA VAL A 51 -6.73 5.29 -5.15
C VAL A 51 -6.79 3.78 -5.05
N HIS A 52 -5.68 3.12 -5.36
CA HIS A 52 -5.54 1.67 -5.26
C HIS A 52 -5.03 1.34 -3.86
N VAL A 53 -5.78 0.56 -3.10
CA VAL A 53 -5.33 0.06 -1.80
C VAL A 53 -4.98 -1.41 -1.94
N ILE A 54 -3.74 -1.75 -1.60
CA ILE A 54 -3.18 -3.09 -1.75
C ILE A 54 -2.68 -3.56 -0.38
N ASN A 55 -3.06 -4.76 0.02
CA ASN A 55 -2.57 -5.39 1.25
C ASN A 55 -1.55 -6.47 0.93
N VAL A 56 -0.39 -6.38 1.57
CA VAL A 56 0.64 -7.42 1.59
C VAL A 56 0.88 -7.81 3.04
N ASP A 57 0.57 -9.06 3.39
CA ASP A 57 0.74 -9.53 4.78
C ASP A 57 2.22 -9.73 5.10
N ILE A 58 2.74 -8.90 6.02
CA ILE A 58 4.14 -8.87 6.43
C ILE A 58 4.17 -9.04 7.96
N GLN A 59 4.83 -10.09 8.44
CA GLN A 59 4.94 -10.32 9.87
C GLN A 59 5.74 -9.20 10.56
N ASP A 60 5.32 -8.83 11.78
CA ASP A 60 5.97 -7.81 12.61
C ASP A 60 7.28 -8.33 13.24
N ASN A 61 8.26 -8.61 12.38
CA ASN A 61 9.62 -8.93 12.75
C ASN A 61 10.61 -8.24 11.79
N HIS A 62 11.88 -8.11 12.20
CA HIS A 62 12.85 -7.32 11.44
C HIS A 62 13.25 -7.96 10.11
N GLU A 63 13.27 -9.29 10.05
CA GLU A 63 13.69 -10.06 8.88
C GLU A 63 12.61 -10.01 7.79
N GLU A 64 11.37 -10.35 8.15
CA GLU A 64 10.20 -10.26 7.30
C GLU A 64 9.90 -8.82 6.88
N ALA A 65 10.05 -7.82 7.76
CA ALA A 65 9.91 -6.42 7.37
C ALA A 65 10.94 -5.99 6.31
N THR A 66 12.14 -6.58 6.33
CA THR A 66 13.16 -6.30 5.33
C THR A 66 12.83 -6.98 4.00
N ILE A 67 12.42 -8.25 4.03
CA ILE A 67 11.99 -9.00 2.84
C ILE A 67 10.76 -8.34 2.21
N GLY A 68 9.73 -8.05 3.01
CA GLY A 68 8.52 -7.37 2.59
C GLY A 68 8.80 -5.99 2.00
N ALA A 69 9.75 -5.23 2.56
CA ALA A 69 10.15 -3.95 1.97
C ALA A 69 10.76 -4.10 0.57
N PHE A 70 11.55 -5.15 0.31
CA PHE A 70 12.06 -5.44 -1.03
C PHE A 70 10.95 -5.87 -1.99
N LEU A 71 10.05 -6.74 -1.54
CA LEU A 71 8.89 -7.19 -2.35
C LEU A 71 7.99 -6.01 -2.74
N VAL A 72 7.65 -5.14 -1.78
CA VAL A 72 6.86 -3.93 -2.05
C VAL A 72 7.61 -3.01 -3.02
N CYS A 73 8.93 -2.86 -2.88
CA CYS A 73 9.74 -2.06 -3.81
C CYS A 73 9.70 -2.63 -5.24
N GLU A 74 9.80 -3.95 -5.40
CA GLU A 74 9.67 -4.62 -6.72
C GLU A 74 8.27 -4.40 -7.30
N MET A 75 7.22 -4.59 -6.50
CA MET A 75 5.82 -4.34 -6.92
C MET A 75 5.63 -2.90 -7.40
N MET A 76 6.10 -1.91 -6.63
CA MET A 76 6.01 -0.49 -7.03
C MET A 76 6.82 -0.21 -8.31
N SER A 77 7.95 -0.88 -8.51
CA SER A 77 8.76 -0.72 -9.72
C SER A 77 8.04 -1.27 -10.95
N MET A 78 7.42 -2.45 -10.84
CA MET A 78 6.61 -3.04 -11.91
C MET A 78 5.41 -2.15 -12.28
N MET A 79 4.73 -1.61 -11.27
CA MET A 79 3.60 -0.68 -11.47
C MET A 79 4.03 0.65 -12.09
N ALA A 80 5.23 1.15 -11.75
CA ALA A 80 5.78 2.38 -12.33
C ALA A 80 6.25 2.24 -13.78
N GLU A 81 6.50 1.00 -14.25
CA GLU A 81 6.87 0.70 -15.63
C GLU A 81 5.66 0.50 -16.56
N SER A 82 4.45 0.35 -16.02
CA SER A 82 3.21 0.27 -16.81
C SER A 82 2.79 1.65 -17.33
N ASP A 83 2.36 1.70 -18.59
CA ASP A 83 1.82 2.90 -19.23
C ASP A 83 0.34 3.16 -18.85
N ASP A 84 -0.40 2.11 -18.49
CA ASP A 84 -1.83 2.17 -18.10
C ASP A 84 -2.10 1.29 -16.88
N LEU A 85 -1.72 1.83 -15.70
CA LEU A 85 -1.80 1.11 -14.44
C LEU A 85 -3.24 0.63 -14.12
N ASP A 86 -4.26 1.43 -14.41
CA ASP A 86 -5.65 1.09 -14.09
C ASP A 86 -6.11 -0.19 -14.81
N ASN A 87 -5.60 -0.43 -16.02
CA ASN A 87 -5.93 -1.60 -16.82
C ASN A 87 -5.00 -2.78 -16.53
N ASP A 88 -3.72 -2.51 -16.23
CA ASP A 88 -2.70 -3.55 -16.06
C ASP A 88 -2.59 -4.08 -14.62
N ILE A 89 -3.16 -3.37 -13.62
CA ILE A 89 -2.95 -3.68 -12.21
C ILE A 89 -3.35 -5.11 -11.83
N ASP A 90 -4.44 -5.64 -12.37
CA ASP A 90 -4.91 -6.99 -12.07
C ASP A 90 -3.90 -8.05 -12.55
N GLU A 91 -3.31 -7.87 -13.73
CA GLU A 91 -2.28 -8.76 -14.27
C GLU A 91 -0.98 -8.64 -13.46
N LEU A 92 -0.55 -7.42 -13.15
CA LEU A 92 0.65 -7.16 -12.34
C LEU A 92 0.53 -7.75 -10.94
N LEU A 93 -0.65 -7.63 -10.31
CA LEU A 93 -0.92 -8.21 -9.00
C LEU A 93 -0.93 -9.74 -9.05
N HIS A 94 -1.47 -10.34 -10.11
CA HIS A 94 -1.47 -11.79 -10.28
C HIS A 94 -0.04 -12.35 -10.47
N ASP A 95 0.79 -11.68 -11.27
CA ASP A 95 2.19 -12.02 -11.44
C ASP A 95 2.97 -11.89 -10.13
N PHE A 96 2.69 -10.83 -9.36
CA PHE A 96 3.33 -10.61 -8.07
C PHE A 96 2.84 -11.59 -6.99
N GLU A 97 1.57 -11.98 -6.98
CA GLU A 97 1.01 -13.02 -6.11
C GLU A 97 1.69 -14.37 -6.37
N SER A 98 1.89 -14.70 -7.64
CA SER A 98 2.59 -15.92 -8.07
C SER A 98 4.07 -15.93 -7.66
N LYS A 99 4.73 -14.77 -7.64
CA LYS A 99 6.12 -14.64 -7.15
C LYS A 99 6.23 -14.68 -5.63
N CYS A 100 5.30 -14.06 -4.92
CA CYS A 100 5.35 -13.92 -3.46
C CYS A 100 4.82 -15.13 -2.72
N GLU A 101 4.02 -15.99 -3.38
CA GLU A 101 3.28 -17.09 -2.76
C GLU A 101 2.44 -16.62 -1.55
N ARG A 102 1.94 -15.38 -1.61
CA ARG A 102 1.15 -14.74 -0.56
C ARG A 102 -0.11 -14.15 -1.16
N PRO A 103 -1.28 -14.30 -0.50
CA PRO A 103 -2.50 -13.69 -0.97
C PRO A 103 -2.37 -12.17 -0.87
N ILE A 104 -2.84 -11.49 -1.91
CA ILE A 104 -2.85 -10.03 -1.98
C ILE A 104 -4.30 -9.57 -2.02
N LEU A 105 -4.63 -8.60 -1.19
CA LEU A 105 -5.93 -7.93 -1.27
C LEU A 105 -5.76 -6.66 -2.06
N HIS A 106 -6.70 -6.37 -2.94
CA HIS A 106 -6.73 -5.13 -3.70
C HIS A 106 -8.16 -4.59 -3.74
N CYS A 107 -8.27 -3.28 -3.56
CA CYS A 107 -9.50 -2.55 -3.84
C CYS A 107 -9.20 -1.16 -4.39
N VAL A 108 -10.20 -0.56 -5.00
CA VAL A 108 -10.15 0.83 -5.47
C VAL A 108 -11.12 1.65 -4.64
N LEU A 109 -10.64 2.76 -4.10
CA LEU A 109 -11.42 3.75 -3.36
C LEU A 109 -11.33 5.10 -4.06
N PHE A 110 -12.10 6.07 -3.57
CA PHE A 110 -12.15 7.42 -4.13
C PHE A 110 -11.99 8.47 -3.02
N TYR A 111 -11.36 9.59 -3.35
CA TYR A 111 -11.05 10.68 -2.40
C TYR A 111 -12.18 11.70 -2.19
#